data_AF-A0A835XND8-F1
#
_entry.id   AF-A0A835XND8-F1
#
_cell.length_a   1.000
_cell.length_b   1.000
_cell.length_c   1.000
_cell.angle_alpha   90.00
_cell.angle_beta   90.00
_cell.angle_gamma   90.00
#
_symmetry.space_group_name_H-M   'P 1'
#
loop_
_entity.id
_entity.type
_entity.pdbx_description
1 polymer ?
#
loop_
_entity_poly.entity_id
_entity_poly.type
_entity_poly.pdbx_seq_one_letter_code
_entity_poly.pdbx_strand_id
1 'polypeptide(L)'
;MDAVSVNRVWEEHVKKENRTLRLNETFLISDPRKMNILPEKPNATVPTQNPDPSTIDAARETLRSLAAAKDVDKPPVDRYALPITGNMDYGFFHRVQLSKPNPMFNHKHTAVDVTDYANEYVKSNGGVGPYTTKLPGK
;
A
#
# COMPACT_ATOMS: atom_id res chain seq x y z
N MET A 1 -16.53 -55.32 1.96
CA MET A 1 -17.57 -54.39 2.47
C MET A 1 -17.97 -53.48 1.33
N ASP A 2 -19.26 -53.20 1.17
CA ASP A 2 -19.76 -52.29 0.13
C ASP A 2 -19.37 -50.83 0.45
N ALA A 3 -19.19 -50.00 -0.57
CA ALA A 3 -18.77 -48.61 -0.42
C ALA A 3 -19.75 -47.81 0.45
N VAL A 4 -21.05 -48.11 0.35
CA VAL A 4 -22.09 -47.48 1.18
C VAL A 4 -21.90 -47.82 2.66
N SER A 5 -21.49 -49.05 2.97
CA SER A 5 -21.25 -49.48 4.36
C SER A 5 -20.02 -48.83 4.99
N VAL A 6 -18.96 -48.60 4.20
CA VAL A 6 -17.75 -47.88 4.65
C VAL A 6 -18.08 -46.41 4.96
N ASN A 7 -18.86 -45.77 4.09
CA ASN A 7 -19.30 -44.38 4.29
C ASN A 7 -20.16 -44.22 5.54
N ARG A 8 -21.04 -45.18 5.83
CA ARG A 8 -21.84 -45.17 7.07
C ARG A 8 -20.99 -45.30 8.33
N VAL A 9 -19.96 -46.14 8.31
CA VAL A 9 -19.05 -46.27 9.46
C VAL A 9 -18.28 -44.96 9.69
N TRP A 10 -17.83 -44.32 8.61
CA TRP A 10 -17.17 -43.02 8.66
C TRP A 10 -18.09 -41.92 9.22
N GLU A 11 -19.33 -41.84 8.74
CA GLU A 11 -20.32 -40.88 9.21
C GLU A 11 -20.57 -41.00 10.72
N GLU A 12 -20.72 -42.24 11.21
CA GLU A 12 -20.88 -42.51 12.64
C GLU A 12 -19.63 -42.15 13.46
N HIS A 13 -18.43 -42.30 12.89
CA HIS A 13 -17.19 -41.88 13.53
C HIS A 13 -17.14 -40.35 13.69
N VAL A 14 -17.43 -39.61 12.61
CA VAL A 14 -17.48 -38.14 12.62
C VAL A 14 -18.54 -37.61 13.59
N LYS A 15 -19.72 -38.24 13.65
CA LYS A 15 -20.76 -37.87 14.63
C LYS A 15 -20.28 -38.04 16.08
N LYS A 16 -19.57 -39.12 16.39
CA LYS A 16 -19.04 -39.38 17.75
C LYS A 16 -17.92 -38.41 18.10
N GLU A 17 -17.05 -38.11 17.15
CA GLU A 17 -15.97 -37.15 17.32
C GLU A 17 -16.55 -35.75 17.62
N ASN A 18 -17.44 -35.24 16.77
CA ASN A 18 -18.09 -33.94 16.97
C ASN A 18 -18.86 -33.82 18.30
N ARG A 19 -19.42 -34.93 18.81
CA ARG A 19 -20.10 -34.93 20.12
C ARG A 19 -19.11 -34.73 21.28
N THR A 20 -17.89 -35.21 21.12
CA THR A 20 -16.87 -35.28 22.19
C THR A 20 -15.89 -34.10 22.12
N LEU A 21 -15.68 -33.57 20.91
CA LEU A 21 -14.80 -32.44 20.63
C LEU A 21 -15.47 -31.13 21.08
N ARG A 22 -15.43 -30.86 22.40
CA ARG A 22 -15.75 -29.54 22.94
C ARG A 22 -14.52 -28.65 22.83
N LEU A 23 -14.52 -27.77 21.83
CA LEU A 23 -13.60 -26.64 21.82
C LEU A 23 -13.85 -25.83 23.09
N ASN A 24 -12.82 -25.49 23.85
CA ASN A 24 -12.99 -24.71 25.06
C ASN A 24 -13.36 -23.27 24.66
N GLU A 25 -14.65 -22.90 24.74
CA GLU A 25 -15.16 -21.59 24.31
C GLU A 25 -14.80 -20.47 25.30
N THR A 26 -14.43 -20.84 26.53
CA THR A 26 -13.98 -19.94 27.57
C THR A 26 -12.48 -19.65 27.44
N PHE A 27 -12.13 -18.77 26.50
CA PHE A 27 -10.79 -18.16 26.42
C PHE A 27 -10.62 -17.02 27.43
N LEU A 28 -11.04 -17.24 28.67
CA LEU A 28 -10.88 -16.27 29.74
C LEU A 28 -9.59 -16.59 30.49
N ILE A 29 -8.65 -15.66 30.45
CA ILE A 29 -7.52 -15.68 31.38
C ILE A 29 -8.10 -15.36 32.76
N SER A 30 -8.17 -16.37 33.63
CA SER A 30 -8.77 -16.25 34.96
C SER A 30 -8.05 -15.26 35.87
N ASP A 31 -6.77 -14.99 35.61
CA ASP A 31 -5.95 -14.04 36.34
C ASP A 31 -5.16 -13.14 35.37
N PRO A 32 -5.52 -11.86 35.22
CA PRO A 32 -4.86 -10.95 34.29
C PRO A 32 -3.39 -10.69 34.65
N ARG A 33 -2.94 -11.02 35.86
CA ARG A 33 -1.53 -10.89 36.28
C ARG A 33 -0.64 -12.00 35.72
N LYS A 34 -1.23 -13.12 35.30
CA LYS A 34 -0.52 -14.25 34.66
C LYS A 34 -0.48 -14.10 33.14
N MET A 35 -1.02 -13.01 32.60
CA MET A 35 -0.95 -12.70 31.18
C MET A 35 0.46 -12.20 30.86
N ASN A 36 1.19 -12.97 30.06
CA ASN A 36 2.53 -12.61 29.63
C ASN A 36 2.42 -11.53 28.54
N ILE A 37 2.56 -10.26 28.91
CA ILE A 37 2.55 -9.14 27.95
C ILE A 37 3.91 -9.11 27.27
N LEU A 38 3.96 -9.55 26.01
CA LEU A 38 5.15 -9.40 25.19
C LEU A 38 5.30 -7.91 24.84
N PRO A 39 6.45 -7.27 25.12
CA PRO A 39 6.67 -5.90 24.70
C PRO A 39 6.66 -5.81 23.17
N GLU A 40 6.27 -4.66 22.65
CA GLU A 40 6.33 -4.41 21.21
C GLU A 40 7.76 -4.58 20.70
N LYS A 41 7.90 -5.01 19.45
CA LYS A 41 9.22 -5.16 18.84
C LYS A 41 9.92 -3.80 18.86
N PRO A 42 11.21 -3.72 19.27
CA PRO A 42 11.95 -2.46 19.28
C PRO A 42 12.00 -1.75 17.92
N ASN A 43 11.82 -2.52 16.85
CA ASN A 43 11.82 -2.05 15.47
C ASN A 43 10.40 -1.80 14.92
N ALA A 44 9.39 -1.76 15.78
CA ALA A 44 8.03 -1.37 15.39
C ALA A 44 8.03 0.11 15.07
N THR A 45 8.23 0.44 13.79
CA THR A 45 8.07 1.82 13.32
C THR A 45 6.57 2.10 13.25
N VAL A 46 6.04 2.80 14.26
CA VAL A 46 4.70 3.36 14.17
C VAL A 46 4.79 4.58 13.26
N PRO A 47 4.12 4.62 12.09
CA PRO A 47 4.11 5.79 11.24
C PRO A 47 3.55 6.95 12.07
N THR A 48 4.40 7.93 12.39
CA THR A 48 3.96 9.14 13.06
C THR A 48 2.96 9.83 12.13
N GLN A 49 1.87 10.36 12.70
CA GLN A 49 0.93 11.18 11.92
C GLN A 49 1.70 12.26 11.16
N ASN A 50 1.35 12.45 9.89
CA ASN A 50 1.92 13.53 9.10
C ASN A 50 1.72 14.84 9.87
N PRO A 51 2.79 15.59 10.16
CA PRO A 51 2.68 16.82 10.92
C PRO A 51 1.80 17.82 10.17
N ASP A 52 1.08 18.64 10.94
CA ASP A 52 0.26 19.71 10.39
C ASP A 52 1.14 20.70 9.60
N PRO A 53 0.69 21.20 8.43
CA PRO A 53 1.45 22.16 7.61
C PRO A 53 2.02 23.34 8.41
N SER A 54 1.31 23.84 9.43
CA SER A 54 1.80 24.93 10.28
C SER A 54 3.09 24.58 11.03
N THR A 55 3.21 23.33 11.47
CA THR A 55 4.38 22.83 12.21
C THR A 55 5.57 22.66 11.27
N ILE A 56 5.31 22.23 10.03
CA ILE A 56 6.34 22.10 8.99
C ILE A 56 6.93 23.48 8.65
N ASP A 57 6.09 24.51 8.54
CA ASP A 57 6.56 25.85 8.18
C ASP A 57 7.36 26.51 9.32
N ALA A 58 6.95 26.34 10.58
CA ALA A 58 7.76 26.76 11.73
C ALA A 58 9.11 26.04 11.79
N ALA A 59 9.13 24.73 11.53
CA ALA A 59 10.37 23.95 11.44
C ALA A 59 11.27 24.42 10.28
N ARG A 60 10.69 24.79 9.14
CA ARG A 60 11.45 25.37 8.02
C ARG A 60 12.04 26.73 8.35
N GLU A 61 11.31 27.58 9.06
CA GLU A 61 11.80 28.90 9.46
C GLU A 61 12.96 28.79 10.46
N THR A 62 12.84 27.91 11.46
CA THR A 62 13.93 27.63 12.40
C THR A 62 15.17 27.07 11.70
N LEU A 63 14.99 26.10 10.77
CA LEU A 63 16.10 25.58 9.96
C LEU A 63 16.75 26.67 9.10
N ARG A 64 15.97 27.57 8.49
CA ARG A 64 16.52 28.70 7.71
C ARG A 64 17.32 29.67 8.57
N SER A 65 16.94 29.85 9.83
CA SER A 65 17.65 30.75 10.75
C SER A 65 18.98 30.17 11.23
N LEU A 66 19.04 28.85 11.45
CA LEU A 66 20.19 28.16 12.01
C LEU A 66 21.18 27.66 10.95
N ALA A 67 20.70 27.32 9.74
CA ALA A 67 21.54 26.74 8.70
C ALA A 67 22.29 27.82 7.90
N ALA A 68 23.59 27.62 7.69
CA ALA A 68 24.39 28.44 6.78
C ALA A 68 23.99 28.24 5.30
N ALA A 69 23.48 27.05 4.96
CA ALA A 69 22.98 26.74 3.64
C ALA A 69 21.56 27.29 3.48
N LYS A 70 21.43 28.35 2.68
CA LYS A 70 20.13 28.90 2.29
C LYS A 70 19.56 28.10 1.13
N ASP A 71 18.22 28.08 1.01
CA ASP A 71 17.50 27.49 -0.12
C ASP A 71 17.70 25.98 -0.33
N VAL A 72 18.04 25.23 0.72
CA VAL A 72 18.23 23.76 0.68
C VAL A 72 16.98 23.03 0.19
N ASP A 73 15.81 23.57 0.49
CA ASP A 73 14.52 22.98 0.09
C ASP A 73 14.20 23.19 -1.40
N LYS A 74 14.84 24.17 -2.05
CA LYS A 74 14.58 24.48 -3.46
C LYS A 74 15.30 23.46 -4.35
N PRO A 75 14.66 22.97 -5.42
CA PRO A 75 15.34 22.12 -6.39
C PRO A 75 16.47 22.91 -7.09
N PRO A 76 17.50 22.21 -7.63
CA PRO A 76 18.67 22.87 -8.23
C PRO A 76 18.34 23.94 -9.28
N VAL A 77 17.27 23.75 -10.04
CA VAL A 77 16.79 24.66 -11.09
C VAL A 77 16.32 26.01 -10.54
N ASP A 78 15.79 26.03 -9.32
CA ASP A 78 15.36 27.27 -8.65
C ASP A 78 16.48 27.91 -7.83
N ARG A 79 17.55 27.15 -7.54
CA ARG A 79 18.68 27.61 -6.74
C ARG A 79 19.79 28.23 -7.58
N TYR A 80 20.03 27.70 -8.77
CA TYR A 80 21.13 28.09 -9.63
C TYR A 80 20.62 28.55 -10.99
N ALA A 81 21.28 29.54 -11.60
CA ALA A 81 20.92 29.99 -12.95
C ALA A 81 21.35 28.98 -14.03
N LEU A 82 22.40 28.20 -13.75
CA LEU A 82 23.00 27.21 -14.65
C LEU A 82 23.44 25.98 -13.84
N PRO A 83 23.53 24.79 -14.45
CA PRO A 83 24.04 23.60 -13.77
C PRO A 83 25.50 23.82 -13.37
N ILE A 84 25.81 23.59 -12.09
CA ILE A 84 27.15 23.80 -11.54
C ILE A 84 28.05 22.57 -11.73
N THR A 85 27.46 21.38 -11.71
CA THR A 85 28.17 20.10 -11.85
C THR A 85 27.66 19.34 -13.06
N GLY A 86 28.49 18.47 -13.63
CA GLY A 86 28.10 17.64 -14.78
C GLY A 86 26.87 16.75 -14.49
N ASN A 87 26.70 16.31 -13.24
CA ASN A 87 25.51 15.53 -12.85
C ASN A 87 24.23 16.38 -12.81
N MET A 88 24.34 17.69 -12.58
CA MET A 88 23.19 18.59 -12.60
C MET A 88 22.72 18.89 -14.01
N ASP A 89 23.60 18.79 -15.01
CA ASP A 89 23.28 19.11 -16.41
C ASP A 89 22.13 18.23 -16.94
N TYR A 90 22.11 16.97 -16.52
CA TYR A 90 21.02 16.05 -16.83
C TYR A 90 19.73 16.44 -16.10
N GLY A 91 18.75 16.96 -16.84
CA GLY A 91 17.43 17.32 -16.31
C GLY A 91 17.35 18.72 -15.67
N PHE A 92 18.43 19.51 -15.69
CA PHE A 92 18.39 20.90 -15.21
C PHE A 92 17.29 21.70 -15.92
N PHE A 93 17.22 21.56 -17.24
CA PHE A 93 16.25 22.27 -18.07
C PHE A 93 14.93 21.51 -18.27
N HIS A 94 14.55 20.60 -17.37
CA HIS A 94 13.32 19.79 -17.52
C HIS A 94 12.03 20.63 -17.67
N ARG A 95 12.01 21.87 -17.14
CA ARG A 95 10.88 22.80 -17.30
C ARG A 95 10.82 23.44 -18.69
N VAL A 96 11.95 23.51 -19.38
CA VAL A 96 12.06 24.06 -20.73
C VAL A 96 11.83 22.92 -21.71
N GLN A 97 10.64 22.85 -22.29
CA GLN A 97 10.42 21.99 -23.45
C GLN A 97 11.18 22.56 -24.64
N LEU A 98 12.37 22.00 -24.92
CA LEU A 98 13.26 22.39 -26.01
C LEU A 98 12.55 22.38 -27.38
N SER A 99 11.58 21.48 -27.57
CA SER A 99 10.72 21.47 -28.74
C SER A 99 9.39 20.76 -28.45
N LYS A 100 8.34 21.12 -29.18
CA LYS A 100 7.09 20.34 -29.18
C LYS A 100 7.36 19.00 -29.89
N PRO A 101 6.84 17.87 -29.37
CA PRO A 101 7.01 16.58 -30.04
C PRO A 101 6.40 16.65 -31.45
N ASN A 102 7.14 16.14 -32.44
CA ASN A 102 6.69 16.13 -33.82
C ASN A 102 5.40 15.29 -33.94
N PRO A 103 4.28 15.86 -34.46
CA PRO A 103 3.02 15.13 -34.63
C PRO A 103 3.17 13.82 -35.40
N MET A 104 4.08 13.76 -36.37
CA MET A 104 4.34 12.57 -37.20
C MET A 104 4.88 11.38 -36.40
N PHE A 105 5.55 11.62 -35.26
CA PHE A 105 6.16 10.58 -34.43
C PHE A 105 5.52 10.47 -33.04
N ASN A 106 4.55 11.31 -32.74
CA ASN A 106 3.90 11.39 -31.42
C ASN A 106 2.75 10.39 -31.29
N HIS A 107 3.08 9.10 -31.23
CA HIS A 107 2.13 7.99 -31.10
C HIS A 107 1.89 7.63 -29.63
N LYS A 108 1.13 8.47 -28.92
CA LYS A 108 0.76 8.17 -27.52
C LYS A 108 -0.29 7.06 -27.47
N HIS A 109 -0.17 6.16 -26.51
CA HIS A 109 -1.24 5.21 -26.22
C HIS A 109 -2.40 5.95 -25.56
N THR A 110 -3.55 5.94 -26.22
CA THR A 110 -4.82 6.43 -25.66
C THR A 110 -5.67 5.22 -25.30
N ALA A 111 -6.52 5.39 -24.28
CA ALA A 111 -7.60 4.43 -24.06
C ALA A 111 -8.48 4.38 -25.32
N VAL A 112 -8.87 3.16 -25.68
CA VAL A 112 -9.85 2.86 -26.73
C VAL A 112 -11.12 2.34 -26.07
N ASP A 113 -12.23 2.34 -26.79
CA ASP A 113 -13.55 1.94 -26.29
C ASP A 113 -13.52 0.58 -25.57
N VAL A 114 -12.74 -0.38 -26.08
CA VAL A 114 -12.58 -1.71 -25.45
C VAL A 114 -11.92 -1.62 -24.08
N THR A 115 -10.89 -0.79 -23.94
CA THR A 115 -10.20 -0.60 -22.66
C THR A 115 -11.05 0.20 -21.68
N ASP A 116 -11.85 1.16 -22.17
CA ASP A 116 -12.77 1.92 -21.33
C ASP A 116 -13.92 1.05 -20.84
N TYR A 117 -14.52 0.24 -21.72
CA TYR A 117 -15.51 -0.76 -21.33
C TYR A 117 -14.98 -1.74 -20.29
N ALA A 118 -13.75 -2.24 -20.46
CA ALA A 118 -13.14 -3.15 -19.48
C ALA A 118 -12.96 -2.45 -18.11
N ASN A 119 -12.56 -1.17 -18.10
CA ASN A 119 -12.44 -0.39 -16.88
C ASN A 119 -13.80 -0.15 -16.21
N GLU A 120 -14.84 0.15 -16.98
CA GLU A 120 -16.20 0.35 -16.47
C GLU A 120 -16.79 -0.96 -15.92
N TYR A 121 -16.58 -2.08 -16.60
CA TYR A 121 -17.02 -3.40 -16.15
C TYR A 121 -16.41 -3.79 -14.80
N VAL A 122 -15.12 -3.53 -14.61
CA VAL A 122 -14.45 -3.77 -13.32
C VAL A 122 -15.02 -2.85 -12.24
N LYS A 123 -15.32 -1.60 -12.56
CA LYS A 123 -15.95 -0.65 -11.63
C LYS A 123 -17.38 -1.07 -11.25
N SER A 124 -18.20 -1.49 -12.21
CA SER A 124 -19.58 -1.95 -11.94
C SER A 124 -19.61 -3.21 -11.08
N ASN A 125 -18.57 -4.04 -11.15
CA ASN A 125 -18.45 -5.29 -10.41
C ASN A 125 -17.69 -5.13 -9.08
N GLY A 126 -17.69 -3.93 -8.49
CA GLY A 126 -17.09 -3.69 -7.17
C GLY A 126 -15.56 -3.83 -7.14
N GLY A 127 -14.89 -3.58 -8.27
CA GLY A 127 -13.44 -3.70 -8.40
C GLY A 127 -12.93 -5.11 -8.68
N VAL A 128 -13.85 -6.08 -8.88
CA VAL A 128 -13.53 -7.49 -9.10
C VAL A 128 -13.61 -7.79 -10.60
N GLY A 129 -12.45 -8.00 -11.22
CA GLY A 129 -12.38 -8.35 -12.63
C GLY A 129 -12.82 -9.80 -12.91
N PRO A 130 -13.19 -10.12 -14.15
CA PRO A 130 -13.67 -11.46 -14.51
C PRO A 130 -12.60 -12.56 -14.35
N TYR A 131 -11.32 -12.18 -14.26
CA TYR A 131 -10.19 -13.09 -14.06
C TYR A 131 -9.63 -13.06 -12.64
N THR A 132 -10.25 -12.34 -11.69
CA THR A 132 -9.78 -12.31 -10.31
C THR A 132 -10.42 -13.45 -9.52
N THR A 133 -9.62 -14.40 -9.06
CA THR A 133 -10.06 -15.60 -8.32
C THR A 133 -10.37 -15.37 -6.84
N LYS A 134 -10.18 -14.15 -6.33
CA LYS A 134 -10.52 -13.81 -4.94
C LYS A 134 -11.86 -13.10 -4.90
N LEU A 135 -12.86 -13.78 -4.35
CA LEU A 135 -14.09 -13.16 -3.89
C LEU A 135 -13.72 -12.09 -2.85
N PRO A 136 -14.26 -10.85 -2.93
CA PRO A 136 -14.10 -9.88 -1.86
C PRO A 136 -14.69 -10.50 -0.59
N GLY A 137 -13.85 -10.60 0.45
CA GLY A 137 -14.23 -11.18 1.72
C GLY A 137 -15.49 -10.51 2.26
N LYS A 138 -16.46 -11.34 2.64
CA LYS A 138 -17.51 -10.94 3.59
C LYS A 138 -16.91 -10.77 4.97
#